data_AF-A0ABD4T7Z9-F1
#
_entry.id   AF-A0ABD4T7Z9-F1
#
_cell.length_a   1.000
_cell.length_b   1.000
_cell.length_c   1.000
_cell.angle_alpha   90.00
_cell.angle_beta   90.00
_cell.angle_gamma   90.00
#
_symmetry.space_group_name_H-M   'P 1'
#
loop_
_entity.id
_entity.type
_entity.pdbx_description
1 polymer ?
#
loop_
_entity_poly.entity_id
_entity_poly.type
_entity_poly.pdbx_seq_one_letter_code
_entity_poly.pdbx_strand_id
1 'polypeptide(L)'
;MAKLELIGYKDLTTGQIKIPRRALDPGAKVETVDYYFLSQFYEFDEQTSLHIGNLVGYEHGENTVPVYLDVNRLVTEHLAVLAMTGSGKSYTVGRIIERLVALNNGSVVVFDPHGEYGRAFQGGQLQFNWQDNANEDARDQQAIQEIQASFKRLTEAGAGLEVYTPQQQSFRDKYAGKNRELALQFDRFEMDDIGEILPGLTEPQQRVLDVAIRYWRLMEKNDPRDINLLRYYLGDGLEDLKEWDELSQAESSALNGRSAAVASLKLSRVLNEAQSFYSAALAKSTDIYEMIGRPSDKRGRLVVVDLQGLSDTAKQVVTALISSEILRAASSKTDPIRPCFLVYEEGHNFAPAGQPSVSHRIIKKIAGEGRKFGVGFAVVSQRPSKLDSDVTSQCNTLITMRLKNPDDQRFITKTSDMVSKADIDELPSLSTGEALICGRSIPAPLLVKVGTKALLHGGQSPEVLKVWGRFTSGNS
;
A
#
# COMPACT_ATOMS: atom_id res chain seq x y z
N MET A 1 42.21 6.53 -2.72
CA MET A 1 41.81 7.39 -1.59
C MET A 1 40.41 6.99 -1.18
N ALA A 2 40.16 6.70 0.09
CA ALA A 2 38.81 6.58 0.60
C ALA A 2 38.20 7.99 0.73
N LYS A 3 36.92 8.15 0.38
CA LYS A 3 36.18 9.40 0.54
C LYS A 3 35.36 9.29 1.82
N LEU A 4 35.43 10.30 2.68
CA LEU A 4 34.63 10.37 3.90
C LEU A 4 33.46 11.32 3.67
N GLU A 5 32.25 10.87 4.00
CA GLU A 5 31.07 11.73 4.07
C GLU A 5 30.79 12.09 5.53
N LEU A 6 30.48 13.36 5.76
CA LEU A 6 30.25 13.89 7.09
C LEU A 6 28.77 13.72 7.43
N ILE A 7 28.43 12.70 8.23
CA ILE A 7 27.06 12.46 8.70
C ILE A 7 26.63 13.56 9.68
N GLY A 8 27.49 13.89 10.66
CA GLY A 8 27.23 14.94 11.64
C GLY A 8 27.89 14.68 12.98
N TYR A 9 27.51 15.48 13.98
CA TYR A 9 27.79 15.24 15.39
C TYR A 9 26.50 15.27 16.19
N LYS A 10 26.43 14.51 17.28
CA LYS A 10 25.29 14.53 18.17
C LYS A 10 25.39 15.74 19.10
N ASP A 11 24.42 16.65 19.00
CA ASP A 11 24.33 17.78 19.91
C ASP A 11 23.86 17.29 21.28
N LEU A 12 24.71 17.39 22.29
CA LEU A 12 24.43 16.90 23.65
C LEU A 12 23.28 17.64 24.35
N THR A 13 22.88 18.82 23.85
CA THR A 13 21.78 19.60 24.41
C THR A 13 20.45 19.20 23.77
N THR A 14 20.44 19.01 22.45
CA THR A 14 19.21 18.73 21.71
C THR A 14 19.00 17.25 21.35
N GLY A 15 20.00 16.40 21.55
CA GLY A 15 20.03 14.99 21.11
C GLY A 15 20.11 14.81 19.58
N GLN A 16 19.84 15.85 18.81
CA GLN A 16 19.84 15.82 17.34
C GLN A 16 21.23 15.70 16.73
N ILE A 17 21.32 14.93 15.65
CA ILE A 17 22.51 14.91 14.79
C ILE A 17 22.52 16.20 13.96
N LYS A 18 23.59 16.99 14.09
CA LYS A 18 23.78 18.26 13.39
C LYS A 18 25.01 18.21 12.50
N ILE A 19 24.95 18.92 11.38
CA ILE A 19 26.12 19.11 10.51
C ILE A 19 27.07 20.12 11.18
N PRO A 20 28.37 19.80 11.33
CA PRO A 20 29.39 20.75 11.74
C PRO A 20 29.38 22.01 10.86
N ARG A 21 29.30 23.19 11.47
CA ARG A 21 29.35 24.49 10.75
C ARG A 21 30.77 24.93 10.39
N ARG A 22 31.78 24.19 10.86
CA ARG A 22 33.20 24.38 10.57
C ARG A 22 33.74 23.11 9.95
N ALA A 23 34.62 23.25 8.97
CA ALA A 23 35.32 22.11 8.37
C ALA A 23 36.17 21.38 9.43
N LEU A 24 36.36 20.07 9.22
CA LEU A 24 37.29 19.29 10.03
C LEU A 24 38.73 19.79 9.81
N ASP A 25 39.52 19.80 10.88
CA ASP A 25 40.89 20.29 10.81
C ASP A 25 41.76 19.32 9.96
N PRO A 26 42.52 19.81 8.96
CA PRO A 26 43.40 18.96 8.17
C PRO A 26 44.40 18.20 9.05
N GLY A 27 44.52 16.89 8.84
CA GLY A 27 45.37 16.02 9.66
C GLY A 27 44.71 15.51 10.94
N ALA A 28 43.44 15.84 11.20
CA ALA A 28 42.65 15.19 12.24
C ALA A 28 42.67 13.67 12.07
N LYS A 29 42.85 12.95 13.17
CA LYS A 29 42.83 11.48 13.17
C LYS A 29 41.43 10.99 12.81
N VAL A 30 41.38 9.97 11.96
CA VAL A 30 40.15 9.25 11.62
C VAL A 30 40.22 7.91 12.34
N GLU A 31 39.23 7.63 13.16
CA GLU A 31 39.13 6.40 13.94
C GLU A 31 37.90 5.61 13.50
N THR A 32 37.96 4.29 13.62
CA THR A 32 36.78 3.44 13.41
C THR A 32 35.84 3.61 14.60
N VAL A 33 34.54 3.70 14.32
CA VAL A 33 33.50 3.72 15.35
C VAL A 33 33.18 2.30 15.80
N ASP A 34 32.88 2.12 17.08
CA ASP A 34 32.46 0.84 17.64
C ASP A 34 30.93 0.74 17.73
N TYR A 35 30.46 -0.47 18.04
CA TYR A 35 29.04 -0.76 18.24
C TYR A 35 28.40 0.16 19.30
N TYR A 36 29.11 0.43 20.40
CA TYR A 36 28.60 1.25 21.49
C TYR A 36 28.36 2.68 21.05
N PHE A 37 29.31 3.27 20.33
CA PHE A 37 29.19 4.60 19.76
C PHE A 37 28.01 4.66 18.78
N LEU A 38 27.92 3.75 17.82
CA LEU A 38 26.85 3.76 16.81
C LEU A 38 25.46 3.61 17.44
N SER A 39 25.32 2.70 18.41
CA SER A 39 24.06 2.48 19.12
C SER A 39 23.65 3.71 19.94
N GLN A 40 24.60 4.36 20.61
CA GLN A 40 24.34 5.61 21.35
C GLN A 40 24.13 6.82 20.42
N PHE A 41 24.75 6.82 19.24
CA PHE A 41 24.67 7.93 18.31
C PHE A 41 23.30 8.00 17.64
N TYR A 42 22.76 6.84 17.24
CA TYR A 42 21.47 6.79 16.55
C TYR A 42 20.25 6.68 17.48
N GLU A 43 20.41 6.28 18.75
CA GLU A 43 19.32 6.22 19.76
C GLU A 43 18.00 5.65 19.23
N PHE A 44 17.98 4.37 18.92
CA PHE A 44 16.74 3.71 18.51
C PHE A 44 15.85 3.43 19.73
N ASP A 45 14.58 3.85 19.69
CA ASP A 45 13.58 3.50 20.69
C ASP A 45 12.92 2.17 20.34
N GLU A 46 13.34 1.09 20.99
CA GLU A 46 12.81 -0.25 20.75
C GLU A 46 11.31 -0.41 21.10
N GLN A 47 10.75 0.47 21.93
CA GLN A 47 9.35 0.36 22.37
C GLN A 47 8.36 0.91 21.34
N THR A 48 8.77 1.94 20.58
CA THR A 48 7.91 2.62 19.60
C THR A 48 8.34 2.38 18.16
N SER A 49 9.35 1.54 17.94
CA SER A 49 9.95 1.31 16.63
C SER A 49 9.84 -0.15 16.19
N LEU A 50 9.97 -0.38 14.88
CA LEU A 50 10.07 -1.71 14.30
C LEU A 50 11.49 -1.97 13.82
N HIS A 51 12.03 -3.15 14.11
CA HIS A 51 13.36 -3.56 13.64
C HIS A 51 13.33 -3.90 12.14
N ILE A 52 13.92 -3.05 11.30
CA ILE A 52 13.91 -3.23 9.84
C ILE A 52 15.08 -4.09 9.35
N GLY A 53 16.18 -4.12 10.10
CA GLY A 53 17.39 -4.83 9.74
C GLY A 53 18.60 -4.27 10.47
N ASN A 54 19.79 -4.47 9.92
CA ASN A 54 21.05 -4.09 10.55
C ASN A 54 21.85 -3.14 9.65
N LEU A 55 22.70 -2.31 10.24
CA LEU A 55 23.56 -1.38 9.51
C LEU A 55 24.52 -2.15 8.59
N VAL A 56 24.65 -1.73 7.33
CA VAL A 56 25.56 -2.38 6.37
C VAL A 56 27.01 -2.28 6.87
N GLY A 57 27.73 -3.41 6.83
CA GLY A 57 29.07 -3.58 7.41
C GLY A 57 29.10 -3.98 8.89
N TYR A 58 27.95 -3.95 9.57
CA TYR A 58 27.76 -4.35 10.97
C TYR A 58 26.55 -5.28 11.11
N GLU A 59 26.38 -6.21 10.17
CA GLU A 59 25.21 -7.10 10.13
C GLU A 59 25.37 -8.36 10.98
N HIS A 60 26.61 -8.79 11.26
CA HIS A 60 26.92 -10.08 11.88
C HIS A 60 27.88 -9.96 13.07
N GLY A 61 27.76 -10.90 14.00
CA GLY A 61 28.66 -11.05 15.16
C GLY A 61 28.26 -10.21 16.36
N GLU A 62 29.19 -10.03 17.31
CA GLU A 62 28.93 -9.32 18.58
C GLU A 62 28.75 -7.80 18.38
N ASN A 63 29.15 -7.26 17.23
CA ASN A 63 29.08 -5.83 16.91
C ASN A 63 27.87 -5.47 16.03
N THR A 64 26.85 -6.33 15.95
CA THR A 64 25.71 -6.08 15.07
C THR A 64 24.91 -4.85 15.50
N VAL A 65 24.85 -3.84 14.64
CA VAL A 65 24.11 -2.59 14.91
C VAL A 65 22.69 -2.69 14.33
N PRO A 66 21.65 -2.80 15.18
CA PRO A 66 20.28 -2.84 14.70
C PRO A 66 19.84 -1.47 14.19
N VAL A 67 18.93 -1.47 13.23
CA VAL A 67 18.26 -0.28 12.75
C VAL A 67 16.76 -0.45 12.93
N TYR A 68 16.16 0.55 13.56
CA TYR A 68 14.74 0.59 13.83
C TYR A 68 14.07 1.80 13.17
N LEU A 69 12.80 1.65 12.80
CA LEU A 69 11.96 2.72 12.25
C LEU A 69 10.84 3.06 13.24
N ASP A 70 10.70 4.33 13.60
CA ASP A 70 9.60 4.83 14.44
C ASP A 70 8.25 4.52 13.77
N VAL A 71 7.43 3.70 14.41
CA VAL A 71 6.15 3.19 13.86
C VAL A 71 5.14 4.31 13.70
N ASN A 72 5.06 5.24 14.66
CA ASN A 72 4.10 6.34 14.61
C ASN A 72 4.39 7.25 13.43
N ARG A 73 5.66 7.60 13.22
CA ARG A 73 6.08 8.42 12.07
C ARG A 73 5.93 7.65 10.77
N LEU A 74 6.33 6.39 10.72
CA LEU A 74 6.21 5.56 9.53
C LEU A 74 4.75 5.46 9.05
N VAL A 75 3.82 5.19 9.98
CA VAL A 75 2.41 5.07 9.65
C VAL A 75 1.83 6.44 9.33
N THR A 76 1.97 7.44 10.19
CA THR A 76 1.23 8.70 10.01
C THR A 76 1.84 9.70 9.03
N GLU A 77 3.12 9.56 8.68
CA GLU A 77 3.85 10.50 7.81
C GLU A 77 4.23 9.91 6.45
N HIS A 78 3.61 8.79 6.08
CA HIS A 78 3.71 8.09 4.80
C HIS A 78 5.12 7.56 4.45
N LEU A 79 5.14 6.54 3.59
CA LEU A 79 6.34 5.80 3.20
C LEU A 79 6.41 5.69 1.67
N ALA A 80 7.58 5.90 1.09
CA ALA A 80 7.88 5.48 -0.27
C ALA A 80 8.89 4.33 -0.24
N VAL A 81 8.60 3.24 -0.97
CA VAL A 81 9.54 2.13 -1.19
C VAL A 81 9.86 2.02 -2.67
N LEU A 82 11.08 2.41 -3.04
CA LEU A 82 11.52 2.61 -4.42
C LEU A 82 12.68 1.67 -4.75
N ALA A 83 12.54 0.81 -5.74
CA ALA A 83 13.51 -0.27 -5.97
C ALA A 83 13.39 -0.87 -7.37
N MET A 84 14.49 -1.18 -8.08
CA MET A 84 14.36 -1.98 -9.31
C MET A 84 13.90 -3.42 -9.03
N THR A 85 13.46 -4.13 -10.08
CA THR A 85 13.10 -5.56 -10.00
C THR A 85 14.25 -6.41 -9.43
N GLY A 86 13.93 -7.31 -8.50
CA GLY A 86 14.91 -8.24 -7.90
C GLY A 86 15.78 -7.63 -6.79
N SER A 87 15.53 -6.39 -6.37
CA SER A 87 16.26 -5.76 -5.26
C SER A 87 15.74 -6.13 -3.87
N GLY A 88 14.55 -6.71 -3.77
CA GLY A 88 13.92 -7.09 -2.49
C GLY A 88 12.72 -6.24 -2.07
N LYS A 89 12.13 -5.46 -2.99
CA LYS A 89 10.98 -4.55 -2.75
C LYS A 89 9.84 -5.18 -1.92
N SER A 90 9.16 -6.20 -2.47
CA SER A 90 8.04 -6.87 -1.80
C SER A 90 8.47 -7.61 -0.53
N TYR A 91 9.75 -7.97 -0.41
CA TYR A 91 10.33 -8.61 0.77
C TYR A 91 10.44 -7.61 1.93
N THR A 92 11.02 -6.44 1.66
CA THR A 92 11.13 -5.33 2.63
C THR A 92 9.76 -4.86 3.09
N VAL A 93 8.82 -4.66 2.16
CA VAL A 93 7.44 -4.28 2.47
C VAL A 93 6.77 -5.35 3.32
N GLY A 94 6.93 -6.63 2.97
CA GLY A 94 6.49 -7.77 3.79
C GLY A 94 6.95 -7.74 5.23
N ARG A 95 8.26 -7.52 5.41
CA ARG A 95 8.89 -7.44 6.73
C ARG A 95 8.28 -6.32 7.58
N ILE A 96 8.03 -5.15 6.98
CA ILE A 96 7.38 -4.02 7.64
C ILE A 96 5.95 -4.41 8.05
N ILE A 97 5.18 -4.95 7.10
CA ILE A 97 3.77 -5.31 7.31
C ILE A 97 3.60 -6.32 8.45
N GLU A 98 4.35 -7.42 8.43
CA GLU A 98 4.20 -8.47 9.44
C GLU A 98 4.55 -7.96 10.85
N ARG A 99 5.56 -7.09 10.97
CA ARG A 99 5.95 -6.48 12.25
C ARG A 99 4.90 -5.49 12.74
N LEU A 100 4.42 -4.61 11.85
CA LEU A 100 3.34 -3.68 12.17
C LEU A 100 2.12 -4.42 12.71
N VAL A 101 1.70 -5.51 12.07
CA VAL A 101 0.50 -6.26 12.45
C VAL A 101 0.73 -7.11 13.70
N ALA A 102 1.77 -7.93 13.70
CA ALA A 102 1.96 -8.96 14.72
C ALA A 102 2.59 -8.44 16.02
N LEU A 103 3.49 -7.46 15.93
CA LEU A 103 4.24 -6.93 17.07
C LEU A 103 3.68 -5.58 17.54
N ASN A 104 3.28 -4.70 16.61
CA ASN A 104 2.72 -3.39 16.95
C ASN A 104 1.18 -3.35 16.92
N ASN A 105 0.53 -4.49 16.66
CA ASN A 105 -0.92 -4.64 16.67
C ASN A 105 -1.65 -3.72 15.67
N GLY A 106 -1.00 -3.36 14.56
CA GLY A 106 -1.50 -2.44 13.54
C GLY A 106 -2.59 -3.04 12.64
N SER A 107 -3.29 -2.16 11.93
CA SER A 107 -4.22 -2.50 10.84
C SER A 107 -3.59 -2.10 9.52
N VAL A 108 -3.30 -3.05 8.65
CA VAL A 108 -2.65 -2.84 7.36
C VAL A 108 -3.55 -3.33 6.24
N VAL A 109 -3.70 -2.54 5.17
CA VAL A 109 -4.41 -2.93 3.94
C VAL A 109 -3.44 -2.92 2.78
N VAL A 110 -3.31 -4.02 2.06
CA VAL A 110 -2.45 -4.14 0.88
C VAL A 110 -3.32 -4.24 -0.36
N PHE A 111 -3.18 -3.30 -1.28
CA PHE A 111 -3.74 -3.40 -2.62
C PHE A 111 -2.76 -4.18 -3.49
N ASP A 112 -3.09 -5.45 -3.78
CA ASP A 112 -2.18 -6.43 -4.38
C ASP A 112 -2.55 -6.70 -5.86
N PRO A 113 -2.02 -5.93 -6.83
CA PRO A 113 -2.37 -6.06 -8.24
C PRO A 113 -1.86 -7.35 -8.89
N HIS A 114 -0.93 -8.05 -8.25
CA HIS A 114 -0.26 -9.23 -8.79
C HIS A 114 -0.50 -10.50 -7.99
N GLY A 115 -1.22 -10.42 -6.86
CA GLY A 115 -1.53 -11.55 -6.00
C GLY A 115 -0.30 -12.11 -5.27
N GLU A 116 0.73 -11.29 -5.05
CA GLU A 116 1.98 -11.69 -4.40
C GLU A 116 1.82 -11.89 -2.89
N TYR A 117 1.02 -11.03 -2.24
CA TYR A 117 0.74 -11.00 -0.80
C TYR A 117 -0.30 -12.04 -0.42
N GLY A 118 -1.27 -12.28 -1.30
CA GLY A 118 -2.27 -13.33 -1.11
C GLY A 118 -1.68 -14.73 -0.93
N ARG A 119 -0.46 -14.98 -1.41
CA ARG A 119 0.26 -16.26 -1.21
C ARG A 119 0.46 -16.62 0.26
N ALA A 120 0.53 -15.64 1.15
CA ALA A 120 0.61 -15.87 2.60
C ALA A 120 -0.65 -16.55 3.17
N PHE A 121 -1.73 -16.66 2.40
CA PHE A 121 -2.99 -17.29 2.78
C PHE A 121 -3.52 -18.28 1.71
N GLN A 122 -2.66 -18.74 0.80
CA GLN A 122 -3.06 -19.67 -0.25
C GLN A 122 -3.65 -20.95 0.35
N GLY A 123 -4.74 -21.46 -0.24
CA GLY A 123 -5.47 -22.61 0.30
C GLY A 123 -6.22 -22.32 1.62
N GLY A 124 -6.36 -21.06 2.00
CA GLY A 124 -7.07 -20.65 3.22
C GLY A 124 -6.29 -20.99 4.50
N GLN A 125 -4.97 -21.04 4.43
CA GLN A 125 -4.08 -21.31 5.56
C GLN A 125 -2.88 -20.38 5.52
N LEU A 126 -2.44 -19.95 6.71
CA LEU A 126 -1.24 -19.14 6.87
C LEU A 126 -0.02 -19.89 6.33
N GLN A 127 0.73 -19.24 5.44
CA GLN A 127 1.97 -19.75 4.88
C GLN A 127 3.15 -18.95 5.45
N PHE A 128 4.16 -19.67 5.94
CA PHE A 128 5.38 -19.09 6.52
C PHE A 128 6.62 -19.54 5.74
N ASN A 129 7.65 -18.70 5.76
CA ASN A 129 8.98 -19.05 5.29
C ASN A 129 9.62 -20.03 6.28
N TRP A 130 10.10 -21.17 5.79
CA TRP A 130 10.76 -22.22 6.58
C TRP A 130 12.27 -22.24 6.37
N GLN A 131 12.87 -21.12 5.98
CA GLN A 131 14.32 -21.03 5.79
C GLN A 131 15.06 -21.22 7.13
N ASP A 132 16.23 -21.84 7.07
CA ASP A 132 17.11 -22.00 8.23
C ASP A 132 17.67 -20.64 8.63
N ASN A 133 17.14 -20.10 9.73
CA ASN A 133 17.54 -18.80 10.27
C ASN A 133 18.71 -18.91 11.26
N ALA A 134 19.41 -20.04 11.35
CA ALA A 134 20.48 -20.24 12.33
C ALA A 134 21.62 -19.21 12.23
N ASN A 135 21.83 -18.62 11.04
CA ASN A 135 22.85 -17.59 10.80
C ASN A 135 22.31 -16.15 10.88
N GLU A 136 21.02 -15.98 11.17
CA GLU A 136 20.38 -14.66 11.29
C GLU A 136 20.59 -14.05 12.69
N ASP A 137 20.40 -12.73 12.79
CA ASP A 137 20.41 -12.01 14.06
C ASP A 137 19.45 -12.66 15.08
N ALA A 138 19.91 -12.82 16.33
CA ALA A 138 19.10 -13.41 17.39
C ALA A 138 17.75 -12.69 17.60
N ARG A 139 17.72 -11.36 17.37
CA ARG A 139 16.49 -10.56 17.40
C ARG A 139 15.49 -11.00 16.34
N ASP A 140 15.97 -11.30 15.14
CA ASP A 140 15.12 -11.76 14.05
C ASP A 140 14.63 -13.20 14.28
N GLN A 141 15.47 -14.07 14.82
CA GLN A 141 15.07 -15.42 15.20
C GLN A 141 13.91 -15.40 16.21
N GLN A 142 14.02 -14.58 17.25
CA GLN A 142 12.96 -14.40 18.24
C GLN A 142 11.71 -13.77 17.62
N ALA A 143 11.86 -12.67 16.89
CA ALA A 143 10.74 -11.95 16.28
C ALA A 143 9.94 -12.84 15.32
N ILE A 144 10.60 -13.70 14.53
CA ILE A 144 9.91 -14.61 13.61
C ILE A 144 9.00 -15.58 14.35
N GLN A 145 9.46 -16.16 15.47
CA GLN A 145 8.64 -17.06 16.27
C GLN A 145 7.44 -16.33 16.88
N GLU A 146 7.66 -15.12 17.40
CA GLU A 146 6.61 -14.27 17.96
C GLU A 146 5.57 -13.86 16.89
N ILE A 147 6.02 -13.47 15.69
CA ILE A 147 5.15 -13.12 14.56
C ILE A 147 4.29 -14.31 14.15
N GLN A 148 4.89 -15.50 13.99
CA GLN A 148 4.16 -16.72 13.65
C GLN A 148 3.10 -17.07 14.70
N ALA A 149 3.45 -17.00 15.98
CA ALA A 149 2.52 -17.24 17.08
C ALA A 149 1.41 -16.19 17.15
N SER A 150 1.73 -14.92 16.89
CA SER A 150 0.78 -13.82 16.87
C SER A 150 -0.26 -13.99 15.75
N PHE A 151 0.17 -14.28 14.51
CA PHE A 151 -0.76 -14.51 13.41
C PHE A 151 -1.67 -15.71 13.66
N LYS A 152 -1.16 -16.82 14.22
CA LYS A 152 -2.01 -17.97 14.60
C LYS A 152 -3.09 -17.56 15.61
N ARG A 153 -2.72 -16.87 16.70
CA ARG A 153 -3.68 -16.37 17.71
C ARG A 153 -4.70 -15.41 17.12
N LEU A 154 -4.27 -14.50 16.25
CA LEU A 154 -5.15 -13.55 15.59
C LEU A 154 -6.16 -14.28 14.69
N THR A 155 -5.73 -15.27 13.91
CA THR A 155 -6.61 -16.09 13.06
C THR A 155 -7.62 -16.88 13.89
N GLU A 156 -7.22 -17.50 15.00
CA GLU A 156 -8.13 -18.18 15.93
C GLU A 156 -9.17 -17.22 16.54
N ALA A 157 -8.78 -15.97 16.77
CA ALA A 157 -9.67 -14.91 17.24
C ALA A 157 -10.51 -14.26 16.13
N GLY A 158 -10.52 -14.79 14.89
CA GLY A 158 -11.28 -14.26 13.77
C GLY A 158 -10.74 -12.91 13.23
N ALA A 159 -9.44 -12.69 13.34
CA ALA A 159 -8.70 -11.53 12.83
C ALA A 159 -7.37 -11.97 12.18
N GLY A 160 -6.38 -11.08 12.09
CA GLY A 160 -5.08 -11.40 11.50
C GLY A 160 -5.11 -11.22 9.99
N LEU A 161 -4.69 -12.25 9.24
CA LEU A 161 -4.63 -12.17 7.78
C LEU A 161 -6.01 -12.49 7.17
N GLU A 162 -6.60 -11.51 6.51
CA GLU A 162 -7.82 -11.65 5.73
C GLU A 162 -7.56 -11.29 4.25
N VAL A 163 -8.15 -12.04 3.32
CA VAL A 163 -8.03 -11.75 1.89
C VAL A 163 -9.40 -11.35 1.34
N TYR A 164 -9.48 -10.15 0.77
CA TYR A 164 -10.64 -9.63 0.06
C TYR A 164 -10.41 -9.74 -1.45
N THR A 165 -11.40 -10.21 -2.18
CA THR A 165 -11.27 -10.48 -3.62
C THR A 165 -12.52 -10.06 -4.38
N PRO A 166 -12.41 -9.78 -5.69
CA PRO A 166 -13.56 -9.80 -6.60
C PRO A 166 -14.39 -11.08 -6.47
N GLN A 167 -15.66 -10.99 -6.86
CA GLN A 167 -16.68 -12.04 -6.87
C GLN A 167 -16.44 -13.03 -8.04
N GLN A 168 -15.25 -13.64 -8.08
CA GLN A 168 -14.85 -14.62 -9.10
C GLN A 168 -14.55 -15.99 -8.47
N GLN A 169 -14.98 -17.05 -9.16
CA GLN A 169 -14.77 -18.43 -8.70
C GLN A 169 -13.28 -18.79 -8.57
N SER A 170 -12.43 -18.27 -9.46
CA SER A 170 -10.97 -18.48 -9.42
C SER A 170 -10.34 -18.08 -8.08
N PHE A 171 -10.82 -17.00 -7.45
CA PHE A 171 -10.36 -16.58 -6.13
C PHE A 171 -10.85 -17.51 -5.02
N ARG A 172 -12.12 -17.94 -5.09
CA ARG A 172 -12.65 -18.93 -4.16
C ARG A 172 -11.82 -20.20 -4.19
N ASP A 173 -11.45 -20.67 -5.38
CA ASP A 173 -10.60 -21.85 -5.53
C ASP A 173 -9.18 -21.61 -4.98
N LYS A 174 -8.56 -20.46 -5.31
CA LYS A 174 -7.23 -20.05 -4.81
C LYS A 174 -7.13 -20.04 -3.28
N TYR A 175 -8.20 -19.64 -2.61
CA TYR A 175 -8.26 -19.47 -1.15
C TYR A 175 -9.11 -20.51 -0.42
N ALA A 176 -9.46 -21.62 -1.09
CA ALA A 176 -10.32 -22.68 -0.55
C ALA A 176 -11.63 -22.16 0.09
N GLY A 177 -12.21 -21.12 -0.52
CA GLY A 177 -13.45 -20.47 -0.09
C GLY A 177 -13.35 -19.63 1.19
N LYS A 178 -12.14 -19.40 1.72
CA LYS A 178 -11.92 -18.59 2.93
C LYS A 178 -11.65 -17.11 2.68
N ASN A 179 -11.57 -16.71 1.41
CA ASN A 179 -11.55 -15.30 1.03
C ASN A 179 -12.91 -14.64 1.30
N ARG A 180 -12.90 -13.32 1.49
CA ARG A 180 -14.09 -12.48 1.57
C ARG A 180 -14.34 -11.84 0.21
N GLU A 181 -15.51 -12.05 -0.36
CA GLU A 181 -15.88 -11.39 -1.60
C GLU A 181 -16.16 -9.90 -1.36
N LEU A 182 -15.62 -9.04 -2.22
CA LEU A 182 -15.86 -7.60 -2.19
C LEU A 182 -17.29 -7.31 -2.64
N ALA A 183 -18.00 -6.52 -1.86
CA ALA A 183 -19.35 -6.03 -2.12
C ALA A 183 -19.40 -4.52 -1.82
N LEU A 184 -18.72 -3.74 -2.67
CA LEU A 184 -18.52 -2.30 -2.52
C LEU A 184 -19.78 -1.51 -2.89
N GLN A 185 -20.04 -0.47 -2.12
CA GLN A 185 -21.13 0.48 -2.36
C GLN A 185 -20.67 1.60 -3.31
N PHE A 186 -21.29 1.67 -4.49
CA PHE A 186 -20.93 2.66 -5.52
C PHE A 186 -21.32 4.10 -5.13
N ASP A 187 -22.39 4.25 -4.34
CA ASP A 187 -22.92 5.52 -3.87
C ASP A 187 -22.04 6.21 -2.82
N ARG A 188 -20.89 5.64 -2.48
CA ARG A 188 -19.95 6.27 -1.53
C ARG A 188 -18.97 7.25 -2.18
N PHE A 189 -18.93 7.31 -3.51
CA PHE A 189 -18.15 8.32 -4.23
C PHE A 189 -18.83 9.71 -4.21
N GLU A 190 -18.02 10.77 -4.15
CA GLU A 190 -18.50 12.13 -4.37
C GLU A 190 -18.69 12.38 -5.88
N MET A 191 -19.56 13.33 -6.27
CA MET A 191 -19.89 13.50 -7.70
C MET A 191 -18.69 13.93 -8.53
N ASP A 192 -17.75 14.67 -7.94
CA ASP A 192 -16.47 15.05 -8.57
C ASP A 192 -15.62 13.83 -8.97
N ASP A 193 -15.84 12.67 -8.33
CA ASP A 193 -15.12 11.43 -8.64
C ASP A 193 -15.70 10.72 -9.88
N ILE A 194 -16.94 11.00 -10.30
CA ILE A 194 -17.65 10.21 -11.34
C ILE A 194 -16.97 10.31 -12.71
N GLY A 195 -16.53 11.52 -13.08
CA GLY A 195 -15.81 11.75 -14.32
C GLY A 195 -14.45 11.04 -14.35
N GLU A 196 -13.86 10.80 -13.18
CA GLU A 196 -12.61 10.06 -13.02
C GLU A 196 -12.86 8.54 -13.04
N ILE A 197 -13.90 8.04 -12.36
CA ILE A 197 -14.27 6.61 -12.30
C ILE A 197 -14.65 6.07 -13.67
N LEU A 198 -15.41 6.84 -14.45
CA LEU A 198 -15.81 6.49 -15.81
C LEU A 198 -15.17 7.46 -16.81
N PRO A 199 -13.86 7.30 -17.09
CA PRO A 199 -13.15 8.25 -17.93
C PRO A 199 -13.71 8.32 -19.35
N GLY A 200 -13.61 9.50 -19.95
CA GLY A 200 -14.02 9.78 -21.32
C GLY A 200 -15.54 9.80 -21.52
N LEU A 201 -16.34 10.02 -20.48
CA LEU A 201 -17.72 10.49 -20.63
C LEU A 201 -17.71 11.96 -21.05
N THR A 202 -18.56 12.33 -22.01
CA THR A 202 -18.78 13.73 -22.37
C THR A 202 -19.58 14.43 -21.26
N GLU A 203 -19.55 15.77 -21.19
CA GLU A 203 -20.31 16.52 -20.17
C GLU A 203 -21.81 16.14 -20.12
N PRO A 204 -22.54 15.97 -21.24
CA PRO A 204 -23.92 15.47 -21.18
C PRO A 204 -24.03 14.07 -20.57
N GLN A 205 -23.09 13.17 -20.85
CA GLN A 205 -23.13 11.79 -20.33
C GLN A 205 -22.80 11.75 -18.83
N GLN A 206 -21.84 12.56 -18.38
CA GLN A 206 -21.54 12.75 -16.96
C GLN A 206 -22.76 13.30 -16.23
N ARG A 207 -23.45 14.27 -16.81
CA ARG A 207 -24.67 14.86 -16.26
C ARG A 207 -25.80 13.85 -16.15
N VAL A 208 -26.01 13.00 -17.16
CA VAL A 208 -27.00 11.91 -17.09
C VAL A 208 -26.68 10.94 -15.95
N LEU A 209 -25.41 10.57 -15.79
CA LEU A 209 -24.99 9.67 -14.72
C LEU A 209 -25.14 10.31 -13.33
N ASP A 210 -24.80 11.59 -13.19
CA ASP A 210 -24.99 12.36 -11.97
C ASP A 210 -26.47 12.39 -11.54
N VAL A 211 -27.36 12.72 -12.47
CA VAL A 211 -28.82 12.68 -12.26
C VAL A 211 -29.26 11.28 -11.82
N ALA A 212 -28.84 10.23 -12.52
CA ALA A 212 -29.23 8.86 -12.20
C ALA A 212 -28.76 8.44 -10.80
N ILE A 213 -27.54 8.81 -10.39
CA ILE A 213 -27.03 8.52 -9.05
C ILE A 213 -27.79 9.29 -7.97
N ARG A 214 -28.09 10.57 -8.18
CA ARG A 214 -28.88 11.35 -7.22
C ARG A 214 -30.29 10.81 -7.07
N TYR A 215 -30.95 10.52 -8.19
CA TYR A 215 -32.27 9.90 -8.20
C TYR A 215 -32.25 8.53 -7.51
N TRP A 216 -31.28 7.68 -7.84
CA TRP A 216 -31.10 6.36 -7.20
C TRP A 216 -30.91 6.49 -5.69
N ARG A 217 -30.09 7.43 -5.22
CA ARG A 217 -29.91 7.69 -3.77
C ARG A 217 -31.20 8.15 -3.09
N LEU A 218 -32.03 8.92 -3.78
CA LEU A 218 -33.30 9.44 -3.27
C LEU A 218 -34.36 8.33 -3.14
N MET A 219 -34.45 7.47 -4.15
CA MET A 219 -35.42 6.37 -4.19
C MET A 219 -35.00 5.20 -3.29
N GLU A 220 -33.72 4.83 -3.33
CA GLU A 220 -33.16 3.78 -2.49
C GLU A 220 -32.61 4.38 -1.19
N LYS A 221 -33.47 4.55 -0.18
CA LYS A 221 -33.06 5.15 1.09
C LYS A 221 -32.25 4.22 2.00
N ASN A 222 -32.36 2.91 1.80
CA ASN A 222 -31.73 1.91 2.64
C ASN A 222 -30.31 1.60 2.13
N ASP A 223 -29.35 1.55 3.07
CA ASP A 223 -28.05 0.94 2.81
C ASP A 223 -28.11 -0.56 3.15
N PRO A 224 -27.46 -1.44 2.36
CA PRO A 224 -26.73 -1.15 1.12
C PRO A 224 -27.66 -1.03 -0.13
N ARG A 225 -27.32 -0.11 -1.04
CA ARG A 225 -28.08 0.11 -2.29
C ARG A 225 -27.67 -0.84 -3.41
N ASP A 226 -28.63 -1.44 -4.10
CA ASP A 226 -28.36 -2.35 -5.23
C ASP A 226 -27.89 -1.60 -6.48
N ILE A 227 -26.68 -1.92 -6.95
CA ILE A 227 -26.08 -1.32 -8.15
C ILE A 227 -26.87 -1.58 -9.43
N ASN A 228 -27.67 -2.65 -9.49
CA ASN A 228 -28.47 -2.98 -10.67
C ASN A 228 -29.61 -1.99 -10.88
N LEU A 229 -30.11 -1.34 -9.83
CA LEU A 229 -31.14 -0.30 -9.95
C LEU A 229 -30.57 0.95 -10.62
N LEU A 230 -29.34 1.34 -10.30
CA LEU A 230 -28.66 2.42 -11.02
C LEU A 230 -28.52 2.10 -12.52
N ARG A 231 -28.22 0.85 -12.86
CA ARG A 231 -28.16 0.39 -14.27
C ARG A 231 -29.54 0.45 -14.93
N TYR A 232 -30.59 0.08 -14.20
CA TYR A 232 -31.98 0.17 -14.68
C TYR A 232 -32.36 1.62 -15.02
N TYR A 233 -32.10 2.58 -14.13
CA TYR A 233 -32.42 4.00 -14.37
C TYR A 233 -31.67 4.60 -15.56
N LEU A 234 -30.46 4.12 -15.85
CA LEU A 234 -29.70 4.54 -17.04
C LEU A 234 -30.13 3.84 -18.34
N GLY A 235 -31.01 2.84 -18.25
CA GLY A 235 -31.53 2.04 -19.36
C GLY A 235 -33.04 2.16 -19.46
N ASP A 236 -33.75 1.09 -19.07
CA ASP A 236 -35.20 0.98 -19.21
C ASP A 236 -35.97 1.98 -18.33
N GLY A 237 -35.41 2.35 -17.18
CA GLY A 237 -35.97 3.35 -16.25
C GLY A 237 -35.61 4.79 -16.56
N LEU A 238 -35.13 5.10 -17.78
CA LEU A 238 -34.73 6.47 -18.13
C LEU A 238 -35.89 7.47 -18.08
N GLU A 239 -37.12 7.01 -18.35
CA GLU A 239 -38.30 7.89 -18.31
C GLU A 239 -38.58 8.39 -16.88
N ASP A 240 -38.37 7.54 -15.87
CA ASP A 240 -38.48 7.90 -14.45
C ASP A 240 -37.54 9.06 -14.10
N LEU A 241 -36.34 9.09 -14.70
CA LEU A 241 -35.39 10.20 -14.51
C LEU A 241 -35.86 11.49 -15.16
N LYS A 242 -36.52 11.42 -16.32
CA LYS A 242 -37.00 12.62 -17.05
C LYS A 242 -38.19 13.27 -16.39
N GLU A 243 -39.02 12.48 -15.71
CA GLU A 243 -40.17 12.96 -14.94
C GLU A 243 -39.77 13.54 -13.57
N TRP A 244 -38.47 13.56 -13.24
CA TRP A 244 -38.02 14.06 -11.95
C TRP A 244 -38.10 15.59 -11.86
N ASP A 245 -38.88 16.09 -10.91
CA ASP A 245 -39.16 17.53 -10.74
C ASP A 245 -37.94 18.39 -10.35
N GLU A 246 -36.83 17.78 -9.93
CA GLU A 246 -35.62 18.50 -9.47
C GLU A 246 -34.60 18.75 -10.59
N LEU A 247 -34.96 18.49 -11.85
CA LEU A 247 -34.06 18.69 -12.98
C LEU A 247 -33.90 20.17 -13.37
N SER A 248 -32.66 20.61 -13.54
CA SER A 248 -32.33 21.83 -14.27
C SER A 248 -32.59 21.67 -15.77
N GLN A 249 -32.75 22.79 -16.48
CA GLN A 249 -32.91 22.78 -17.94
C GLN A 249 -31.79 22.03 -18.68
N ALA A 250 -30.55 22.16 -18.20
CA ALA A 250 -29.40 21.50 -18.79
C ALA A 250 -29.38 19.98 -18.52
N GLU A 251 -29.89 19.53 -17.38
CA GLU A 251 -30.05 18.10 -17.05
C GLU A 251 -31.16 17.46 -17.86
N SER A 252 -32.33 18.11 -17.91
CA SER A 252 -33.45 17.68 -18.76
C SER A 252 -33.01 17.54 -20.23
N SER A 253 -32.24 18.50 -20.74
CA SER A 253 -31.68 18.44 -22.11
C SER A 253 -30.65 17.30 -22.29
N ALA A 254 -29.90 16.96 -21.25
CA ALA A 254 -28.87 15.92 -21.30
C ALA A 254 -29.45 14.49 -21.26
N LEU A 255 -30.61 14.29 -20.63
CA LEU A 255 -31.37 13.03 -20.50
C LEU A 255 -31.98 12.56 -21.83
N ASN A 256 -31.16 12.47 -22.87
CA ASN A 256 -31.50 11.81 -24.12
C ASN A 256 -31.03 10.35 -24.11
N GLY A 257 -31.72 9.49 -24.85
CA GLY A 257 -31.45 8.05 -24.87
C GLY A 257 -30.03 7.68 -25.33
N ARG A 258 -29.37 8.50 -26.18
CA ARG A 258 -27.99 8.23 -26.60
C ARG A 258 -27.00 8.47 -25.48
N SER A 259 -27.09 9.61 -24.78
CA SER A 259 -26.22 9.93 -23.64
C SER A 259 -26.38 8.90 -22.53
N ALA A 260 -27.62 8.54 -22.19
CA ALA A 260 -27.93 7.54 -21.18
C ALA A 260 -27.39 6.15 -21.56
N ALA A 261 -27.59 5.71 -22.80
CA ALA A 261 -27.05 4.43 -23.27
C ALA A 261 -25.52 4.38 -23.18
N VAL A 262 -24.81 5.46 -23.55
CA VAL A 262 -23.35 5.51 -23.44
C VAL A 262 -22.90 5.46 -21.97
N ALA A 263 -23.54 6.23 -21.09
CA ALA A 263 -23.24 6.21 -19.66
C ALA A 263 -23.49 4.81 -19.06
N SER A 264 -24.64 4.19 -19.38
CA SER A 264 -25.00 2.83 -18.95
C SER A 264 -24.00 1.77 -19.42
N LEU A 265 -23.56 1.86 -20.68
CA LEU A 265 -22.55 0.97 -21.25
C LEU A 265 -21.21 1.09 -20.53
N LYS A 266 -20.76 2.33 -20.26
CA LYS A 266 -19.50 2.56 -19.54
C LYS A 266 -19.57 2.08 -18.10
N LEU A 267 -20.65 2.38 -17.39
CA LEU A 267 -20.88 1.90 -16.04
C LEU A 267 -20.87 0.37 -16.03
N SER A 268 -21.65 -0.26 -16.89
CA SER A 268 -21.74 -1.72 -16.99
C SER A 268 -20.37 -2.36 -17.27
N ARG A 269 -19.52 -1.74 -18.10
CA ARG A 269 -18.15 -2.21 -18.33
C ARG A 269 -17.34 -2.21 -17.05
N VAL A 270 -17.32 -1.10 -16.31
CA VAL A 270 -16.55 -1.02 -15.05
C VAL A 270 -17.08 -1.99 -13.99
N LEU A 271 -18.40 -2.12 -13.86
CA LEU A 271 -19.00 -3.10 -12.94
C LEU A 271 -18.60 -4.53 -13.29
N ASN A 272 -18.67 -4.88 -14.58
CA ASN A 272 -18.31 -6.21 -15.08
C ASN A 272 -16.81 -6.51 -15.00
N GLU A 273 -15.95 -5.51 -15.18
CA GLU A 273 -14.51 -5.69 -15.06
C GLU A 273 -14.08 -5.79 -13.59
N ALA A 274 -14.68 -5.01 -12.68
CA ALA A 274 -14.32 -5.03 -11.27
C ALA A 274 -14.93 -6.20 -10.50
N GLN A 275 -16.15 -6.62 -10.82
CA GLN A 275 -16.91 -7.69 -10.14
C GLN A 275 -16.83 -7.61 -8.61
N SER A 276 -16.88 -6.40 -8.07
CA SER A 276 -16.62 -6.13 -6.66
C SER A 276 -17.74 -5.31 -6.02
N PHE A 277 -18.84 -5.06 -6.73
CA PHE A 277 -19.92 -4.19 -6.29
C PHE A 277 -21.05 -4.97 -5.62
N TYR A 278 -21.69 -4.35 -4.63
CA TYR A 278 -22.85 -4.93 -3.99
C TYR A 278 -24.06 -4.97 -4.95
N SER A 279 -24.79 -6.08 -4.90
CA SER A 279 -26.13 -6.22 -5.46
C SER A 279 -27.02 -6.94 -4.46
N ALA A 280 -28.34 -6.87 -4.61
CA ALA A 280 -29.28 -7.54 -3.70
C ALA A 280 -29.16 -9.08 -3.71
N ALA A 281 -28.38 -9.66 -4.63
CA ALA A 281 -28.02 -11.07 -4.61
C ALA A 281 -27.06 -11.44 -3.47
N LEU A 282 -26.37 -10.45 -2.87
CA LEU A 282 -25.44 -10.64 -1.77
C LEU A 282 -26.09 -10.30 -0.43
N ALA A 283 -25.70 -11.01 0.63
CA ALA A 283 -26.29 -10.83 1.95
C ALA A 283 -25.88 -9.51 2.64
N LYS A 284 -24.65 -9.05 2.41
CA LYS A 284 -24.11 -7.82 3.01
C LYS A 284 -23.10 -7.14 2.11
N SER A 285 -22.94 -5.82 2.27
CA SER A 285 -21.83 -5.07 1.68
C SER A 285 -20.53 -5.30 2.44
N THR A 286 -19.41 -4.91 1.83
CA THR A 286 -18.11 -4.85 2.51
C THR A 286 -18.17 -3.82 3.64
N ASP A 287 -17.89 -4.23 4.86
CA ASP A 287 -17.82 -3.36 6.03
C ASP A 287 -16.36 -2.98 6.35
N ILE A 288 -16.03 -1.70 6.22
CA ILE A 288 -14.70 -1.18 6.55
C ILE A 288 -14.38 -1.29 8.05
N TYR A 289 -15.39 -1.29 8.93
CA TYR A 289 -15.17 -1.47 10.35
C TYR A 289 -14.83 -2.92 10.72
N GLU A 290 -15.33 -3.92 9.97
CA GLU A 290 -14.81 -5.29 10.06
C GLU A 290 -13.37 -5.36 9.52
N MET A 291 -13.14 -4.74 8.35
CA MET A 291 -11.86 -4.75 7.64
C MET A 291 -10.71 -4.10 8.45
N ILE A 292 -10.92 -2.96 9.09
CA ILE A 292 -9.87 -2.20 9.80
C ILE A 292 -9.96 -2.35 11.32
N GLY A 293 -11.17 -2.56 11.83
CA GLY A 293 -11.47 -2.55 13.26
C GLY A 293 -11.76 -1.16 13.82
N ARG A 294 -12.50 -1.16 14.93
CA ARG A 294 -12.76 0.02 15.78
C ARG A 294 -11.67 0.18 16.84
N PRO A 295 -11.42 1.38 17.39
CA PRO A 295 -10.45 1.60 18.47
C PRO A 295 -10.58 0.67 19.68
N SER A 296 -11.79 0.19 19.97
CA SER A 296 -12.05 -0.79 21.03
C SER A 296 -11.53 -2.20 20.72
N ASP A 297 -11.34 -2.55 19.45
CA ASP A 297 -10.89 -3.85 18.99
C ASP A 297 -9.37 -3.88 18.84
N LYS A 298 -8.69 -4.48 19.82
CA LYS A 298 -7.23 -4.55 19.88
C LYS A 298 -6.63 -5.75 19.11
N ARG A 299 -7.28 -6.27 18.07
CA ARG A 299 -6.72 -7.34 17.21
C ARG A 299 -6.04 -6.76 15.97
N GLY A 300 -4.79 -7.13 15.72
CA GLY A 300 -4.04 -6.72 14.52
C GLY A 300 -4.66 -7.31 13.26
N ARG A 301 -4.55 -6.59 12.14
CA ARG A 301 -5.16 -7.00 10.87
C ARG A 301 -4.19 -6.79 9.71
N LEU A 302 -4.01 -7.84 8.93
CA LEU A 302 -3.42 -7.78 7.60
C LEU A 302 -4.52 -8.08 6.59
N VAL A 303 -5.04 -7.03 5.97
CA VAL A 303 -6.02 -7.13 4.90
C VAL A 303 -5.30 -7.12 3.57
N VAL A 304 -5.43 -8.19 2.79
CA VAL A 304 -4.94 -8.23 1.41
C VAL A 304 -6.13 -8.09 0.48
N VAL A 305 -6.17 -7.01 -0.30
CA VAL A 305 -7.12 -6.82 -1.40
C VAL A 305 -6.44 -7.36 -2.66
N ASP A 306 -6.74 -8.61 -3.00
CA ASP A 306 -6.16 -9.28 -4.18
C ASP A 306 -6.91 -8.83 -5.44
N LEU A 307 -6.21 -8.09 -6.30
CA LEU A 307 -6.74 -7.50 -7.53
C LEU A 307 -6.18 -8.19 -8.79
N GLN A 308 -5.59 -9.38 -8.63
CA GLN A 308 -5.01 -10.14 -9.72
C GLN A 308 -6.06 -10.44 -10.81
N GLY A 309 -5.67 -10.27 -12.08
CA GLY A 309 -6.54 -10.57 -13.22
C GLY A 309 -7.56 -9.48 -13.57
N LEU A 310 -7.68 -8.42 -12.78
CA LEU A 310 -8.50 -7.25 -13.12
C LEU A 310 -7.81 -6.35 -14.17
N SER A 311 -8.62 -5.59 -14.91
CA SER A 311 -8.12 -4.48 -15.74
C SER A 311 -7.53 -3.38 -14.86
N ASP A 312 -6.60 -2.58 -15.38
CA ASP A 312 -5.97 -1.52 -14.57
C ASP A 312 -7.00 -0.48 -14.10
N THR A 313 -8.00 -0.16 -14.92
CA THR A 313 -9.12 0.70 -14.51
C THR A 313 -9.92 0.07 -13.37
N ALA A 314 -10.26 -1.22 -13.44
CA ALA A 314 -10.97 -1.90 -12.36
C ALA A 314 -10.17 -1.93 -11.05
N LYS A 315 -8.86 -2.18 -11.12
CA LYS A 315 -7.96 -2.08 -9.95
C LYS A 315 -8.03 -0.69 -9.33
N GLN A 316 -7.89 0.36 -10.15
CA GLN A 316 -7.94 1.75 -9.68
C GLN A 316 -9.30 2.08 -9.03
N VAL A 317 -10.42 1.63 -9.61
CA VAL A 317 -11.76 1.85 -9.06
C VAL A 317 -11.93 1.19 -7.69
N VAL A 318 -11.54 -0.10 -7.56
CA VAL A 318 -11.62 -0.83 -6.29
C VAL A 318 -10.72 -0.17 -5.23
N THR A 319 -9.48 0.17 -5.60
CA THR A 319 -8.55 0.88 -4.70
C THR A 319 -9.11 2.22 -4.26
N ALA A 320 -9.71 2.99 -5.19
CA ALA A 320 -10.29 4.29 -4.89
C ALA A 320 -11.46 4.19 -3.91
N LEU A 321 -12.38 3.25 -4.15
CA LEU A 321 -13.53 3.01 -3.27
C LEU A 321 -13.10 2.69 -1.84
N ILE A 322 -12.24 1.69 -1.68
CA ILE A 322 -11.80 1.24 -0.36
C ILE A 322 -11.04 2.36 0.35
N SER A 323 -10.17 3.07 -0.35
CA SER A 323 -9.39 4.18 0.22
C SER A 323 -10.28 5.35 0.64
N SER A 324 -11.29 5.69 -0.16
CA SER A 324 -12.27 6.73 0.16
C SER A 324 -13.13 6.35 1.38
N GLU A 325 -13.60 5.11 1.44
CA GLU A 325 -14.34 4.60 2.60
C GLU A 325 -13.51 4.63 3.88
N ILE A 326 -12.25 4.22 3.80
CA ILE A 326 -11.31 4.24 4.92
C ILE A 326 -11.08 5.67 5.39
N LEU A 327 -10.79 6.61 4.49
CA LEU A 327 -10.57 8.01 4.87
C LEU A 327 -11.84 8.61 5.50
N ARG A 328 -13.03 8.33 4.95
CA ARG A 328 -14.30 8.80 5.53
C ARG A 328 -14.52 8.23 6.92
N ALA A 329 -14.34 6.92 7.09
CA ALA A 329 -14.52 6.25 8.37
C ALA A 329 -13.52 6.77 9.41
N ALA A 330 -12.26 7.00 9.03
CA ALA A 330 -11.24 7.57 9.91
C ALA A 330 -11.55 9.02 10.32
N SER A 331 -12.19 9.78 9.43
CA SER A 331 -12.58 11.18 9.67
C SER A 331 -13.85 11.32 10.51
N SER A 332 -14.52 10.21 10.84
CA SER A 332 -15.73 10.20 11.66
C SER A 332 -15.44 10.68 13.08
N LYS A 333 -16.17 11.70 13.54
CA LYS A 333 -16.03 12.24 14.91
C LYS A 333 -16.67 11.34 15.97
N THR A 334 -17.68 10.57 15.59
CA THR A 334 -18.49 9.76 16.51
C THR A 334 -18.12 8.29 16.48
N ASP A 335 -17.62 7.80 15.35
CA ASP A 335 -17.36 6.39 15.13
C ASP A 335 -16.13 6.16 14.23
N PRO A 336 -14.93 6.55 14.67
CA PRO A 336 -13.71 6.38 13.87
C PRO A 336 -13.27 4.91 13.82
N ILE A 337 -12.59 4.54 12.74
CA ILE A 337 -11.77 3.31 12.69
C ILE A 337 -10.46 3.49 13.47
N ARG A 338 -9.73 2.39 13.66
CA ARG A 338 -8.34 2.43 14.14
C ARG A 338 -7.44 3.12 13.12
N PRO A 339 -6.32 3.74 13.56
CA PRO A 339 -5.25 4.12 12.65
C PRO A 339 -4.84 2.92 11.78
N CYS A 340 -4.63 3.18 10.50
CA CYS A 340 -4.32 2.13 9.54
C CYS A 340 -3.24 2.56 8.55
N PHE A 341 -2.60 1.56 7.95
CA PHE A 341 -1.54 1.75 6.98
C PHE A 341 -1.93 1.08 5.65
N LEU A 342 -2.08 1.89 4.61
CA LEU A 342 -2.44 1.41 3.28
C LEU A 342 -1.17 1.13 2.47
N VAL A 343 -1.11 0.05 1.70
CA VAL A 343 0.04 -0.29 0.87
C VAL A 343 -0.42 -0.36 -0.57
N TYR A 344 -0.01 0.62 -1.36
CA TYR A 344 -0.25 0.68 -2.80
C TYR A 344 0.94 0.03 -3.52
N GLU A 345 0.87 -1.29 -3.70
CA GLU A 345 1.84 -2.02 -4.51
C GLU A 345 1.73 -1.69 -5.98
N GLU A 346 2.87 -1.61 -6.67
CA GLU A 346 2.93 -1.06 -8.03
C GLU A 346 2.29 0.34 -8.11
N GLY A 347 2.60 1.22 -7.16
CA GLY A 347 1.93 2.51 -6.97
C GLY A 347 1.85 3.39 -8.22
N HIS A 348 2.76 3.23 -9.19
CA HIS A 348 2.68 3.93 -10.48
C HIS A 348 1.45 3.56 -11.33
N ASN A 349 0.78 2.43 -11.05
CA ASN A 349 -0.49 2.08 -11.67
C ASN A 349 -1.69 2.79 -11.00
N PHE A 350 -1.52 3.23 -9.75
CA PHE A 350 -2.58 3.85 -8.95
C PHE A 350 -2.46 5.38 -8.84
N ALA A 351 -1.24 5.90 -8.94
CA ALA A 351 -0.92 7.33 -8.95
C ALA A 351 0.19 7.62 -10.00
N PRO A 352 -0.08 7.45 -11.30
CA PRO A 352 0.89 7.69 -12.36
C PRO A 352 1.23 9.17 -12.53
N ALA A 353 2.46 9.45 -12.96
CA ALA A 353 2.89 10.79 -13.35
C ALA A 353 2.23 11.23 -14.67
N GLY A 354 1.57 12.38 -14.66
CA GLY A 354 1.07 13.05 -15.87
C GLY A 354 -0.03 12.31 -16.63
N GLN A 355 -0.60 11.26 -16.05
CA GLN A 355 -1.72 10.51 -16.61
C GLN A 355 -2.89 10.50 -15.63
N PRO A 356 -4.14 10.58 -16.11
CA PRO A 356 -5.30 10.43 -15.24
C PRO A 356 -5.41 8.98 -14.76
N SER A 357 -5.81 8.81 -13.50
CA SER A 357 -6.21 7.50 -12.95
C SER A 357 -7.24 7.71 -11.85
N VAL A 358 -8.17 6.77 -11.69
CA VAL A 358 -9.30 6.91 -10.76
C VAL A 358 -8.84 7.05 -9.31
N SER A 359 -7.80 6.31 -8.92
CA SER A 359 -7.29 6.30 -7.55
C SER A 359 -6.38 7.48 -7.20
N HIS A 360 -5.90 8.25 -8.19
CA HIS A 360 -4.92 9.31 -7.95
C HIS A 360 -5.44 10.40 -7.02
N ARG A 361 -6.68 10.87 -7.23
CA ARG A 361 -7.27 11.95 -6.43
C ARG A 361 -7.36 11.59 -4.96
N ILE A 362 -7.89 10.40 -4.64
CA ILE A 362 -8.00 9.96 -3.24
C ILE A 362 -6.64 9.66 -2.62
N ILE A 363 -5.68 9.08 -3.35
CA ILE A 363 -4.31 8.88 -2.86
C ILE A 363 -3.66 10.23 -2.52
N LYS A 364 -3.82 11.24 -3.38
CA LYS A 364 -3.33 12.60 -3.14
C LYS A 364 -4.04 13.27 -1.96
N LYS A 365 -5.34 13.05 -1.78
CA LYS A 365 -6.10 13.52 -0.61
C LYS A 365 -5.60 12.88 0.68
N ILE A 366 -5.37 11.57 0.70
CA ILE A 366 -4.77 10.87 1.84
C ILE A 366 -3.36 11.38 2.12
N ALA A 367 -2.56 11.70 1.09
CA ALA A 367 -1.24 12.28 1.26
C ALA A 367 -1.25 13.67 1.91
N GLY A 368 -2.27 14.50 1.63
CA GLY A 368 -2.40 15.83 2.26
C GLY A 368 -3.09 15.82 3.63
N GLU A 369 -4.01 14.88 3.88
CA GLU A 369 -4.92 14.93 5.01
C GLU A 369 -4.88 13.70 5.93
N GLY A 370 -4.45 12.55 5.41
CA GLY A 370 -4.53 11.25 6.08
C GLY A 370 -3.86 11.22 7.45
N ARG A 371 -2.71 11.92 7.59
CA ARG A 371 -2.01 12.13 8.87
C ARG A 371 -2.95 12.58 9.99
N LYS A 372 -3.88 13.51 9.71
CA LYS A 372 -4.80 14.09 10.72
C LYS A 372 -5.75 13.03 11.30
N PHE A 373 -6.02 11.98 10.54
CA PHE A 373 -7.01 10.94 10.85
C PHE A 373 -6.35 9.58 11.14
N GLY A 374 -5.02 9.52 11.20
CA GLY A 374 -4.30 8.25 11.41
C GLY A 374 -4.34 7.31 10.20
N VAL A 375 -4.58 7.83 9.00
CA VAL A 375 -4.52 7.06 7.75
C VAL A 375 -3.17 7.29 7.07
N GLY A 376 -2.31 6.31 7.23
CA GLY A 376 -1.00 6.23 6.61
C GLY A 376 -1.01 5.52 5.27
N PHE A 377 0.05 5.69 4.48
CA PHE A 377 0.27 4.79 3.34
C PHE A 377 1.74 4.56 3.02
N ALA A 378 2.02 3.41 2.40
CA ALA A 378 3.21 3.13 1.62
C ALA A 378 2.86 3.16 0.13
N VAL A 379 3.62 3.91 -0.66
CA VAL A 379 3.62 3.79 -2.13
C VAL A 379 4.85 3.00 -2.56
N VAL A 380 4.62 1.88 -3.24
CA VAL A 380 5.67 0.91 -3.53
C VAL A 380 5.83 0.77 -5.05
N SER A 381 6.99 1.10 -5.61
CA SER A 381 7.17 1.11 -7.06
C SER A 381 8.60 0.76 -7.49
N GLN A 382 8.68 0.01 -8.59
CA GLN A 382 9.92 -0.26 -9.33
C GLN A 382 10.18 0.68 -10.49
N ARG A 383 9.29 1.64 -10.70
CA ARG A 383 9.44 2.71 -11.68
C ARG A 383 9.17 4.05 -10.98
N PRO A 384 10.09 4.53 -10.12
CA PRO A 384 9.95 5.80 -9.42
C PRO A 384 9.56 6.95 -10.33
N SER A 385 10.24 7.12 -11.47
CA SER A 385 9.99 8.18 -12.45
C SER A 385 8.58 8.19 -13.06
N LYS A 386 7.83 7.09 -12.94
CA LYS A 386 6.43 6.98 -13.40
C LYS A 386 5.41 7.30 -12.33
N LEU A 387 5.84 7.58 -11.09
CA LEU A 387 4.97 7.88 -9.97
C LEU A 387 4.73 9.39 -9.87
N ASP A 388 3.54 9.78 -9.44
CA ASP A 388 3.21 11.19 -9.20
C ASP A 388 4.13 11.83 -8.15
N SER A 389 4.69 13.00 -8.47
CA SER A 389 5.64 13.69 -7.60
C SER A 389 4.99 14.31 -6.37
N ASP A 390 3.72 14.70 -6.44
CA ASP A 390 3.02 15.29 -5.30
C ASP A 390 2.71 14.21 -4.28
N VAL A 391 2.29 13.01 -4.71
CA VAL A 391 2.11 11.86 -3.81
C VAL A 391 3.44 11.45 -3.16
N THR A 392 4.51 11.38 -3.96
CA THR A 392 5.82 10.93 -3.46
C THR A 392 6.47 11.94 -2.51
N SER A 393 6.36 13.24 -2.79
CA SER A 393 6.95 14.30 -1.94
C SER A 393 6.27 14.43 -0.57
N GLN A 394 5.07 13.89 -0.39
CA GLN A 394 4.43 13.77 0.93
C GLN A 394 4.93 12.56 1.73
N CYS A 395 5.69 11.64 1.13
CA CYS A 395 6.29 10.51 1.83
C CYS A 395 7.50 10.97 2.63
N ASN A 396 7.33 11.13 3.95
CA ASN A 396 8.39 11.62 4.81
C ASN A 396 9.38 10.54 5.26
N THR A 397 9.11 9.27 4.95
CA THR A 397 10.10 8.19 5.01
C THR A 397 10.31 7.65 3.61
N LEU A 398 11.56 7.47 3.23
CA LEU A 398 11.94 6.88 1.95
C LEU A 398 12.86 5.69 2.19
N ILE A 399 12.48 4.54 1.63
CA ILE A 399 13.30 3.34 1.55
C ILE A 399 13.65 3.15 0.07
N THR A 400 14.90 3.44 -0.27
CA THR A 400 15.41 3.29 -1.63
C THR A 400 16.34 2.08 -1.68
N MET A 401 15.99 1.08 -2.46
CA MET A 401 16.88 -0.05 -2.73
C MET A 401 17.65 0.20 -4.03
N ARG A 402 18.39 -0.79 -4.50
CA ARG A 402 19.19 -0.67 -5.73
C ARG A 402 18.38 -0.02 -6.88
N LEU A 403 18.92 1.06 -7.46
CA LEU A 403 18.38 1.78 -8.62
C LEU A 403 19.51 2.20 -9.58
N LYS A 404 19.42 1.76 -10.83
CA LYS A 404 20.43 1.99 -11.89
C LYS A 404 20.03 3.07 -12.89
N ASN A 405 18.73 3.29 -13.06
CA ASN A 405 18.22 4.23 -14.05
C ASN A 405 18.46 5.67 -13.57
N PRO A 406 19.17 6.51 -14.35
CA PRO A 406 19.40 7.91 -13.99
C PRO A 406 18.11 8.72 -13.82
N ASP A 407 17.04 8.42 -14.57
CA ASP A 407 15.77 9.15 -14.45
C ASP A 407 15.07 8.84 -13.13
N ASP A 408 15.15 7.59 -12.66
CA ASP A 408 14.63 7.19 -11.35
C ASP A 408 15.45 7.80 -10.20
N GLN A 409 16.78 7.89 -10.37
CA GLN A 409 17.65 8.58 -9.41
C GLN A 409 17.35 10.09 -9.33
N ARG A 410 17.23 10.76 -10.48
CA ARG A 410 16.84 12.18 -10.54
C ARG A 410 15.46 12.42 -9.93
N PHE A 411 14.53 11.50 -10.13
CA PHE A 411 13.20 11.58 -9.52
C PHE A 411 13.30 11.60 -7.99
N ILE A 412 14.14 10.74 -7.39
CA ILE A 412 14.36 10.74 -5.94
C ILE A 412 14.97 12.05 -5.48
N THR A 413 16.02 12.54 -6.15
CA THR A 413 16.64 13.84 -5.82
C THR A 413 15.65 15.00 -5.90
N LYS A 414 14.67 14.93 -6.80
CA LYS A 414 13.64 15.97 -6.97
C LYS A 414 12.53 15.89 -5.90
N THR A 415 12.23 14.70 -5.42
CA THR A 415 11.08 14.44 -4.54
C THR A 415 11.44 14.36 -3.07
N SER A 416 12.73 14.30 -2.73
CA SER A 416 13.22 14.22 -1.37
C SER A 416 14.42 15.15 -1.13
N ASP A 417 14.26 16.09 -0.21
CA ASP A 417 15.35 16.93 0.30
C ASP A 417 16.24 16.19 1.32
N MET A 418 15.93 14.92 1.60
CA MET A 418 16.55 14.12 2.65
C MET A 418 17.71 13.24 2.14
N VAL A 419 17.97 13.27 0.83
CA VAL A 419 18.95 12.41 0.17
C VAL A 419 20.08 13.27 -0.40
N SER A 420 21.32 12.97 -0.01
CA SER A 420 22.52 13.63 -0.51
C SER A 420 22.85 13.16 -1.94
N LYS A 421 23.68 13.90 -2.67
CA LYS A 421 24.16 13.43 -3.97
C LYS A 421 25.02 12.15 -3.83
N ALA A 422 25.77 12.05 -2.74
CA ALA A 422 26.59 10.87 -2.48
C ALA A 422 25.71 9.64 -2.19
N ASP A 423 24.64 9.80 -1.42
CA ASP A 423 23.63 8.77 -1.19
C ASP A 423 23.04 8.24 -2.53
N ILE A 424 22.71 9.15 -3.46
CA ILE A 424 22.19 8.77 -4.79
C ILE A 424 23.24 8.01 -5.61
N ASP A 425 24.50 8.42 -5.55
CA ASP A 425 25.61 7.81 -6.27
C ASP A 425 25.90 6.36 -5.78
N GLU A 426 25.46 6.00 -4.56
CA GLU A 426 25.58 4.64 -4.00
C GLU A 426 24.45 3.69 -4.40
N LEU A 427 23.28 4.20 -4.80
CA LEU A 427 22.11 3.38 -5.17
C LEU A 427 22.39 2.30 -6.23
N PRO A 428 23.23 2.53 -7.27
CA PRO A 428 23.55 1.50 -8.25
C PRO A 428 24.32 0.30 -7.68
N SER A 429 25.13 0.52 -6.62
CA SER A 429 26.01 -0.49 -6.05
C SER A 429 25.37 -1.36 -4.98
N LEU A 430 24.18 -1.01 -4.49
CA LEU A 430 23.49 -1.77 -3.44
C LEU A 430 23.24 -3.23 -3.85
N SER A 431 23.51 -4.15 -2.93
CA SER A 431 23.19 -5.56 -3.09
C SER A 431 21.68 -5.81 -2.92
N THR A 432 21.23 -7.01 -3.29
CA THR A 432 19.86 -7.42 -2.98
C THR A 432 19.64 -7.46 -1.46
N GLY A 433 18.53 -6.86 -1.00
CA GLY A 433 18.21 -6.73 0.43
C GLY A 433 18.92 -5.57 1.13
N GLU A 434 19.78 -4.81 0.45
CA GLU A 434 20.30 -3.54 0.99
C GLU A 434 19.37 -2.39 0.56
N ALA A 435 19.19 -1.44 1.47
CA ALA A 435 18.38 -0.24 1.24
C ALA A 435 19.01 0.97 1.93
N LEU A 436 19.02 2.10 1.23
CA LEU A 436 19.18 3.41 1.84
C LEU A 436 17.83 3.81 2.43
N ILE A 437 17.81 4.05 3.74
CA ILE A 437 16.62 4.52 4.45
C ILE A 437 16.88 5.93 4.96
N CYS A 438 16.00 6.86 4.64
CA CYS A 438 16.07 8.24 5.11
C CYS A 438 14.68 8.79 5.47
N GLY A 439 14.69 9.91 6.17
CA GLY A 439 13.50 10.66 6.53
C GLY A 439 13.09 10.53 7.98
N ARG A 440 11.82 10.79 8.29
CA ARG A 440 11.39 11.13 9.65
C ARG A 440 11.33 9.94 10.60
N SER A 441 11.17 8.72 10.09
CA SER A 441 11.14 7.50 10.93
C SER A 441 12.53 7.00 11.35
N ILE A 442 13.61 7.63 10.88
CA ILE A 442 15.01 7.25 11.16
C ILE A 442 15.82 8.50 11.57
N PRO A 443 16.80 8.39 12.50
CA PRO A 443 17.56 9.55 13.01
C PRO A 443 18.46 10.23 11.97
N ALA A 444 18.95 9.47 10.98
CA ALA A 444 19.79 9.94 9.88
C ALA A 444 19.63 8.98 8.69
N PRO A 445 20.05 9.37 7.47
CA PRO A 445 20.16 8.44 6.36
C PRO A 445 21.11 7.27 6.71
N LEU A 446 20.64 6.03 6.55
CA LEU A 446 21.42 4.82 6.84
C LEU A 446 21.31 3.80 5.71
N LEU A 447 22.42 3.15 5.40
CA LEU A 447 22.45 1.92 4.61
C LEU A 447 22.13 0.73 5.51
N VAL A 448 21.04 0.04 5.20
CA VAL A 448 20.50 -1.05 6.01
C VAL A 448 20.43 -2.32 5.19
N LYS A 449 20.95 -3.41 5.75
CA LYS A 449 20.64 -4.76 5.31
C LYS A 449 19.33 -5.20 5.94
N VAL A 450 18.28 -5.32 5.11
CA VAL A 450 16.95 -5.77 5.53
C VAL A 450 17.05 -7.23 5.99
N GLY A 451 16.59 -7.50 7.21
CA GLY A 451 16.67 -8.85 7.80
C GLY A 451 15.55 -9.78 7.32
N THR A 452 15.40 -10.92 7.99
CA THR A 452 14.42 -11.97 7.63
C THR A 452 12.94 -11.66 7.86
N LYS A 453 12.05 -12.30 7.08
CA LYS A 453 10.58 -12.19 7.24
C LYS A 453 9.89 -13.54 7.43
N ALA A 454 8.85 -13.57 8.24
CA ALA A 454 8.11 -14.77 8.62
C ALA A 454 7.09 -15.22 7.56
N LEU A 455 6.26 -14.32 7.02
CA LEU A 455 5.17 -14.71 6.10
C LEU A 455 5.72 -15.09 4.71
N LEU A 456 5.19 -16.16 4.12
CA LEU A 456 5.53 -16.58 2.75
C LEU A 456 4.70 -15.77 1.74
N HIS A 457 5.31 -14.74 1.18
CA HIS A 457 4.72 -13.95 0.10
C HIS A 457 5.79 -13.24 -0.73
N GLY A 458 5.41 -12.74 -1.90
CA GLY A 458 6.31 -12.16 -2.91
C GLY A 458 6.39 -12.99 -4.20
N GLY A 459 6.79 -12.34 -5.29
CA GLY A 459 7.01 -12.98 -6.57
C GLY A 459 8.16 -13.98 -6.53
N GLN A 460 7.88 -15.24 -6.87
CA GLN A 460 8.92 -16.19 -7.25
C GLN A 460 8.80 -16.41 -8.75
N SER A 461 9.90 -16.21 -9.48
CA SER A 461 9.94 -16.65 -10.87
C SER A 461 9.78 -18.18 -10.88
N PRO A 462 8.87 -18.74 -11.69
CA PRO A 462 8.77 -20.18 -11.80
C PRO A 462 10.11 -20.74 -12.26
N GLU A 463 10.55 -21.85 -11.65
CA GLU A 463 11.71 -22.58 -12.15
C GLU A 463 11.31 -23.23 -13.48
N VAL A 464 11.63 -22.54 -14.58
CA VAL A 464 11.13 -22.83 -15.92
C VAL A 464 11.37 -24.30 -16.30
N LEU A 465 12.56 -24.84 -16.02
CA LEU A 465 12.90 -26.23 -16.33
C LEU A 465 12.12 -27.25 -15.49
N LYS A 466 11.77 -26.90 -14.25
CA LYS A 466 10.91 -27.74 -13.40
C LYS A 466 9.47 -27.74 -13.88
N VAL A 467 8.97 -26.59 -14.34
CA VAL A 467 7.60 -26.45 -14.87
C VAL A 467 7.46 -27.10 -16.25
N TRP A 468 8.40 -26.87 -17.15
CA TRP A 468 8.41 -27.50 -18.47
C TRP A 468 8.65 -29.01 -18.38
N GLY A 469 9.36 -29.47 -17.34
CA GLY A 469 9.78 -30.85 -17.20
C GLY A 469 10.67 -31.29 -18.37
N ARG A 470 10.83 -32.60 -18.52
CA ARG A 470 11.39 -33.21 -19.72
C ARG A 470 10.46 -34.33 -20.16
N PHE A 471 9.99 -34.26 -21.40
CA PHE A 471 9.28 -35.38 -22.01
C PHE A 471 10.26 -36.54 -22.19
N THR A 472 10.11 -37.60 -21.41
CA THR A 472 10.87 -38.84 -21.59
C THR A 472 9.94 -39.84 -22.26
N SER A 473 10.19 -40.15 -23.52
CA SER A 473 9.54 -41.28 -24.20
C SER A 473 10.19 -42.56 -23.68
N GLY A 474 9.65 -43.13 -22.60
CA GLY A 474 10.17 -44.34 -21.96
C GLY A 474 9.09 -45.15 -21.24
N ASN A 475 8.44 -46.02 -22.02
CA ASN A 475 7.68 -47.26 -21.75
C ASN A 475 6.87 -47.49 -20.45
N SER A 476 5.65 -47.98 -20.69
CA SER A 476 4.86 -48.94 -19.89
C SER A 476 5.64 -49.82 -18.92
#